data_AF-A0A4Y8UTX9-F1
#
_entry.id   AF-A0A4Y8UTX9-F1
#
_cell.length_a   1.000
_cell.length_b   1.000
_cell.length_c   1.000
_cell.angle_alpha   90.00
_cell.angle_beta   90.00
_cell.angle_gamma   90.00
#
_symmetry.space_group_name_H-M   'P 1'
#
loop_
_entity.id
_entity.type
_entity.pdbx_description
1 polymer ?
#
loop_
_entity_poly.entity_id
_entity_poly.type
_entity_poly.pdbx_seq_one_letter_code
_entity_poly.pdbx_strand_id
1 'polypeptide(L)'
;MELTLTLDEALALARAADALPPAVTDVRGDDRAVHARVRVHELPGVPGAVRLATRMAGPVDVRVEDRGVEGRRWRVALVASHPKVRLDLSGFVTDGVRDQLGKLPAGVATASTQDGATVVEVDLDRLGPLVGDAFPAARGLRVRVEDVALGTRLRVIGTVG
;
A
#
# COMPACT_ATOMS: atom_id res chain seq x y z
N MET A 1 20.27 5.11 10.78
CA MET A 1 20.34 4.42 9.48
C MET A 1 19.24 4.99 8.61
N GLU A 2 19.55 5.30 7.36
CA GLU A 2 18.56 5.74 6.38
C GLU A 2 18.53 4.72 5.25
N LEU A 3 17.35 4.23 4.92
CA LEU A 3 17.13 3.30 3.83
C LEU A 3 16.18 3.97 2.84
N THR A 4 16.67 4.15 1.62
CA THR A 4 15.91 4.77 0.54
C THR A 4 15.88 3.81 -0.64
N LEU A 5 14.67 3.52 -1.11
CA LEU A 5 14.44 2.82 -2.35
C LEU A 5 13.77 3.76 -3.35
N THR A 6 14.17 3.67 -4.60
CA THR A 6 13.35 4.18 -5.70
C THR A 6 12.04 3.41 -5.77
N LEU A 7 10.99 4.03 -6.33
CA LEU A 7 9.73 3.33 -6.55
C LEU A 7 9.91 2.05 -7.37
N ASP A 8 10.76 2.08 -8.40
CA ASP A 8 11.01 0.90 -9.25
C ASP A 8 11.64 -0.26 -8.48
N GLU A 9 12.59 0.02 -7.58
CA GLU A 9 13.18 -1.00 -6.71
C GLU A 9 12.14 -1.56 -5.72
N ALA A 10 11.32 -0.69 -5.12
CA ALA A 10 10.24 -1.12 -4.23
C ALA A 10 9.21 -2.01 -4.96
N LEU A 11 8.87 -1.67 -6.21
CA LEU A 11 7.97 -2.47 -7.04
C LEU A 11 8.59 -3.79 -7.49
N ALA A 12 9.89 -3.81 -7.78
CA ALA A 12 10.62 -5.05 -8.09
C ALA A 12 10.60 -6.00 -6.90
N LEU A 13 10.86 -5.50 -5.69
CA LEU A 13 10.76 -6.27 -4.45
C LEU A 13 9.34 -6.78 -4.20
N ALA A 14 8.33 -5.91 -4.35
CA ALA A 14 6.93 -6.29 -4.14
C ALA A 14 6.47 -7.39 -5.11
N ARG A 15 6.92 -7.35 -6.38
CA ARG A 15 6.64 -8.41 -7.35
C ARG A 15 7.39 -9.70 -7.04
N ALA A 16 8.67 -9.62 -6.66
CA ALA A 16 9.47 -10.79 -6.29
C ALA A 16 8.91 -11.49 -5.03
N ALA A 17 8.23 -10.75 -4.16
CA ALA A 17 7.55 -11.27 -2.98
C ALA A 17 6.09 -11.68 -3.22
N ASP A 18 5.61 -11.69 -4.47
CA ASP A 18 4.20 -11.95 -4.84
C ASP A 18 3.17 -11.04 -4.11
N ALA A 19 3.62 -9.89 -3.60
CA ALA A 19 2.79 -8.93 -2.89
C ALA A 19 2.00 -8.02 -3.85
N LEU A 20 2.47 -7.86 -5.10
CA LEU A 20 1.83 -7.06 -6.12
C LEU A 20 1.29 -7.93 -7.27
N PRO A 21 -0.04 -8.10 -7.42
CA PRO A 21 -0.58 -8.97 -8.45
C PRO A 21 -0.39 -8.38 -9.87
N PRO A 22 -0.29 -9.21 -10.93
CA PRO A 22 -0.11 -8.75 -12.32
C PRO A 22 -1.24 -7.86 -12.88
N ALA A 23 -2.39 -7.84 -12.18
CA ALA A 23 -3.50 -6.95 -12.48
C ALA A 23 -3.17 -5.47 -12.22
N VAL A 24 -2.14 -5.17 -11.42
CA VAL A 24 -1.66 -3.81 -11.12
C VAL A 24 -0.60 -3.41 -12.14
N THR A 25 -0.89 -2.36 -12.90
CA THR A 25 -0.07 -1.89 -14.02
C THR A 25 0.10 -0.37 -13.95
N ASP A 26 0.98 0.16 -14.81
CA ASP A 26 1.14 1.61 -15.03
C ASP A 26 1.43 2.38 -13.72
N VAL A 27 2.25 1.77 -12.85
CA VAL A 27 2.56 2.33 -11.52
C VAL A 27 3.52 3.50 -11.65
N ARG A 28 3.19 4.64 -11.05
CA ARG A 28 3.98 5.88 -11.09
C ARG A 28 3.93 6.59 -9.75
N GLY A 29 5.06 7.15 -9.33
CA GLY A 29 5.16 7.96 -8.12
C GLY A 29 5.20 9.44 -8.48
N ASP A 30 4.60 10.26 -7.64
CA ASP A 30 4.68 11.72 -7.70
C ASP A 30 4.71 12.25 -6.27
N ASP A 31 5.62 13.17 -5.94
CA ASP A 31 5.82 13.79 -4.61
C ASP A 31 5.48 12.89 -3.39
N ARG A 32 4.20 12.84 -3.01
CA ARG A 32 3.62 12.10 -1.87
C ARG A 32 2.52 11.11 -2.25
N ALA A 33 2.53 10.62 -3.49
CA ALA A 33 1.52 9.73 -4.01
C ALA A 33 2.11 8.66 -4.92
N VAL A 34 1.45 7.50 -4.93
CA VAL A 34 1.66 6.46 -5.93
C VAL A 34 0.35 6.20 -6.65
N HIS A 35 0.41 6.30 -7.97
CA HIS A 35 -0.69 6.05 -8.88
C HIS A 35 -0.50 4.69 -9.53
N ALA A 36 -1.57 3.96 -9.75
CA ALA A 36 -1.57 2.71 -10.48
C ALA A 36 -2.89 2.51 -11.21
N ARG A 37 -2.87 1.66 -12.23
CA ARG A 37 -4.07 1.14 -12.87
C ARG A 37 -4.27 -0.30 -12.45
N VAL A 38 -5.51 -0.65 -12.12
CA VAL A 38 -5.83 -1.98 -11.62
C VAL A 38 -6.93 -2.59 -12.46
N ARG A 39 -6.64 -3.72 -13.08
CA ARG A 39 -7.63 -4.57 -13.76
C ARG A 39 -8.43 -5.33 -12.71
N VAL A 40 -9.39 -4.65 -12.08
CA VAL A 40 -10.17 -5.19 -10.97
C VAL A 40 -10.84 -6.52 -11.33
N HIS A 41 -11.31 -6.69 -12.56
CA HIS A 41 -11.94 -7.94 -12.99
C HIS A 41 -11.02 -9.18 -12.99
N GLU A 42 -9.70 -8.99 -12.87
CA GLU A 42 -8.69 -10.06 -12.78
C GLU A 42 -8.27 -10.35 -11.34
N LEU A 43 -8.67 -9.51 -10.38
CA LEU A 43 -8.31 -9.73 -8.98
C LEU A 43 -9.07 -10.94 -8.39
N PRO A 44 -8.42 -11.68 -7.48
CA PRO A 44 -9.10 -12.73 -6.71
C PRO A 44 -10.13 -12.09 -5.76
N GLY A 45 -11.22 -12.82 -5.47
CA GLY A 45 -12.21 -12.39 -4.46
C GLY A 45 -13.16 -11.25 -4.86
N VAL A 46 -13.06 -10.70 -6.09
CA VAL A 46 -13.96 -9.62 -6.54
C VAL A 46 -15.38 -10.13 -6.79
N PRO A 47 -16.42 -9.48 -6.21
CA PRO A 47 -17.82 -9.83 -6.45
C PRO A 47 -18.18 -9.83 -7.95
N GLY A 48 -19.04 -10.77 -8.37
CA GLY A 48 -19.40 -10.95 -9.78
C GLY A 48 -19.91 -9.69 -10.47
N ALA A 49 -20.74 -8.90 -9.79
CA ALA A 49 -21.26 -7.64 -10.33
C ALA A 49 -20.15 -6.59 -10.55
N VAL A 50 -19.24 -6.43 -9.59
CA VAL A 50 -18.07 -5.53 -9.69
C VAL A 50 -17.12 -6.01 -10.79
N ARG A 51 -16.90 -7.32 -10.89
CA ARG A 51 -16.08 -7.95 -11.94
C ARG A 51 -16.65 -7.66 -13.33
N LEU A 52 -17.95 -7.84 -13.54
CA LEU A 52 -18.60 -7.57 -14.82
C LEU A 52 -18.57 -6.07 -15.18
N ALA A 53 -18.92 -5.20 -14.22
CA ALA A 53 -18.90 -3.75 -14.42
C ALA A 53 -17.50 -3.26 -14.82
N THR A 54 -16.47 -3.66 -14.08
CA THR A 54 -15.08 -3.26 -14.34
C THR A 54 -14.49 -3.91 -15.59
N ARG A 55 -14.93 -5.12 -15.97
CA ARG A 55 -14.54 -5.74 -17.25
C ARG A 55 -15.02 -4.91 -18.44
N MET A 56 -16.23 -4.37 -18.38
CA MET A 56 -16.78 -3.52 -19.44
C MET A 56 -16.21 -2.10 -19.42
N ALA A 57 -15.98 -1.56 -18.22
CA ALA A 57 -15.61 -0.16 -18.05
C ALA A 57 -14.11 0.10 -18.28
N GLY A 58 -13.26 -0.89 -17.98
CA GLY A 58 -11.81 -0.82 -18.10
C GLY A 58 -11.09 -0.86 -16.74
N PRO A 59 -9.77 -0.60 -16.73
CA PRO A 59 -8.98 -0.53 -15.51
C PRO A 59 -9.45 0.59 -14.57
N VAL A 60 -9.39 0.34 -13.26
CA VAL A 60 -9.67 1.30 -12.19
C VAL A 60 -8.39 2.05 -11.85
N ASP A 61 -8.45 3.37 -11.77
CA ASP A 61 -7.34 4.19 -11.31
C ASP A 61 -7.29 4.15 -9.78
N VAL A 62 -6.13 3.75 -9.24
CA VAL A 62 -5.87 3.71 -7.81
C VAL A 62 -4.79 4.73 -7.48
N ARG A 63 -5.03 5.51 -6.44
CA ARG A 63 -4.10 6.48 -5.89
C ARG A 63 -3.87 6.20 -4.42
N VAL A 64 -2.61 6.08 -4.05
CA VAL A 64 -2.12 5.89 -2.69
C VAL A 64 -1.45 7.20 -2.26
N GLU A 65 -2.04 7.94 -1.33
CA GLU A 65 -1.52 9.22 -0.85
C GLU A 65 -0.87 9.07 0.52
N ASP A 66 0.36 9.52 0.64
CA ASP A 66 1.07 9.63 1.90
C ASP A 66 0.55 10.83 2.70
N ARG A 67 -0.04 10.55 3.87
CA ARG A 67 -0.51 11.57 4.82
C ARG A 67 0.51 11.85 5.92
N GLY A 68 1.70 11.27 5.81
CA GLY A 68 2.81 11.48 6.73
C GLY A 68 2.68 10.73 8.04
N VAL A 69 3.65 10.99 8.92
CA VAL A 69 3.74 10.38 10.25
C VAL A 69 3.21 11.36 11.30
N GLU A 70 2.26 10.90 12.11
CA GLU A 70 1.78 11.60 13.31
C GLU A 70 2.10 10.75 14.56
N GLY A 71 3.00 11.27 15.41
CA GLY A 71 3.52 10.51 16.54
C GLY A 71 4.26 9.25 16.10
N ARG A 72 3.66 8.08 16.31
CA ARG A 72 4.21 6.77 15.90
C ARG A 72 3.35 6.06 14.85
N ARG A 73 2.38 6.76 14.26
CA ARG A 73 1.54 6.23 13.18
C ARG A 73 1.86 6.89 11.86
N TRP A 74 2.18 6.08 10.88
CA TRP A 74 2.22 6.51 9.48
C TRP A 74 0.84 6.31 8.86
N ARG A 75 0.31 7.35 8.21
CA ARG A 75 -1.01 7.30 7.57
C ARG A 75 -0.89 7.35 6.05
N VAL A 76 -1.62 6.48 5.39
CA VAL A 76 -1.71 6.42 3.92
C VAL A 76 -3.17 6.31 3.51
N ALA A 77 -3.61 7.04 2.50
CA ALA A 77 -4.97 6.97 1.98
C ALA A 77 -5.01 6.34 0.58
N LEU A 78 -5.79 5.27 0.44
CA LEU A 78 -6.09 4.62 -0.83
C LEU A 78 -7.42 5.15 -1.37
N VAL A 79 -7.39 5.66 -2.61
CA VAL A 79 -8.57 6.07 -3.36
C VAL A 79 -8.62 5.25 -4.64
N ALA A 80 -9.71 4.52 -4.84
CA ALA A 80 -9.99 3.83 -6.09
C ALA A 80 -11.11 4.56 -6.84
N SER A 81 -10.87 4.89 -8.10
CA SER A 81 -11.81 5.65 -8.92
C SER A 81 -11.82 5.13 -10.35
N HIS A 82 -12.94 5.31 -11.05
CA HIS A 82 -13.04 4.92 -12.44
C HIS A 82 -13.80 6.00 -13.23
N PRO A 83 -13.28 6.47 -14.38
CA PRO A 83 -13.83 7.65 -15.07
C PRO A 83 -15.29 7.47 -15.53
N LYS A 84 -15.67 6.24 -15.88
CA LYS A 84 -17.01 5.90 -16.39
C LYS A 84 -17.94 5.28 -15.34
N VAL A 85 -17.43 4.95 -14.16
CA VAL A 85 -18.19 4.18 -13.16
C VAL A 85 -18.23 4.99 -11.88
N ARG A 86 -19.41 5.54 -11.58
CA ARG A 86 -19.68 6.26 -10.33
C ARG A 86 -20.17 5.26 -9.28
N LEU A 87 -19.27 4.41 -8.82
CA LEU A 87 -19.50 3.52 -7.68
C LEU A 87 -18.56 3.94 -6.57
N ASP A 88 -19.08 4.05 -5.35
CA ASP A 88 -18.22 4.12 -4.18
C ASP A 88 -17.62 2.73 -3.94
N LEU A 89 -16.32 2.61 -4.19
CA LEU A 89 -15.55 1.38 -4.00
C LEU A 89 -14.85 1.33 -2.64
N SER A 90 -14.94 2.39 -1.83
CA SER A 90 -14.13 2.56 -0.63
C SER A 90 -14.35 1.44 0.39
N GLY A 91 -15.59 1.00 0.62
CA GLY A 91 -15.88 -0.13 1.50
C GLY A 91 -15.28 -1.45 1.01
N PHE A 92 -15.50 -1.77 -0.27
CA PHE A 92 -14.94 -2.97 -0.89
C PHE A 92 -13.40 -2.99 -0.85
N VAL A 93 -12.77 -1.84 -1.16
CA VAL A 93 -11.32 -1.69 -1.09
C VAL A 93 -10.84 -1.81 0.36
N THR A 94 -11.56 -1.22 1.32
CA THR A 94 -11.21 -1.28 2.74
C THR A 94 -11.19 -2.72 3.24
N ASP A 95 -12.20 -3.52 2.88
CA ASP A 95 -12.27 -4.92 3.30
C ASP A 95 -11.15 -5.75 2.66
N GLY A 96 -10.90 -5.58 1.36
CA GLY A 96 -9.78 -6.23 0.70
C GLY A 96 -8.42 -5.84 1.28
N VAL A 97 -8.24 -4.58 1.68
CA VAL A 97 -7.02 -4.12 2.35
C VAL A 97 -6.93 -4.73 3.75
N ARG A 98 -8.00 -4.78 4.54
CA ARG A 98 -8.01 -5.43 5.86
C ARG A 98 -7.61 -6.89 5.79
N ASP A 99 -8.11 -7.63 4.80
CA ASP A 99 -7.75 -9.03 4.60
C ASP A 99 -6.25 -9.22 4.33
N GLN A 100 -5.62 -8.30 3.58
CA GLN A 100 -4.17 -8.34 3.38
C GLN A 100 -3.40 -7.93 4.64
N LEU A 101 -3.83 -6.86 5.32
CA LEU A 101 -3.19 -6.43 6.57
C LEU A 101 -3.32 -7.47 7.68
N GLY A 102 -4.36 -8.30 7.66
CA GLY A 102 -4.55 -9.42 8.58
C GLY A 102 -3.47 -10.52 8.44
N LYS A 103 -2.68 -10.51 7.36
CA LYS A 103 -1.51 -11.41 7.20
C LYS A 103 -0.28 -10.89 7.93
N LEU A 104 -0.26 -9.62 8.33
CA LEU A 104 0.82 -9.02 9.10
C LEU A 104 0.65 -9.35 10.59
N PRO A 105 1.73 -9.25 11.38
CA PRO A 105 1.61 -9.34 12.84
C PRO A 105 0.56 -8.37 13.38
N ALA A 106 -0.20 -8.84 14.38
CA ALA A 106 -1.31 -8.07 14.92
C ALA A 106 -0.87 -6.68 15.40
N GLY A 107 -1.66 -5.66 15.02
CA GLY A 107 -1.45 -4.27 15.40
C GLY A 107 -0.37 -3.53 14.61
N VAL A 108 0.31 -4.17 13.63
CA VAL A 108 1.23 -3.46 12.72
C VAL A 108 0.48 -2.43 11.89
N ALA A 109 -0.68 -2.80 11.35
CA ALA A 109 -1.45 -1.90 10.51
C ALA A 109 -2.95 -2.16 10.66
N THR A 110 -3.74 -1.11 10.47
CA THR A 110 -5.20 -1.18 10.44
C THR A 110 -5.72 -0.38 9.26
N ALA A 111 -6.91 -0.73 8.76
CA ALA A 111 -7.56 0.00 7.69
C ALA A 111 -9.00 0.37 8.05
N SER A 112 -9.41 1.56 7.65
CA SER A 112 -10.76 2.08 7.85
C SER A 112 -11.21 2.92 6.65
N THR A 113 -12.52 3.02 6.44
CA THR A 113 -13.08 3.89 5.42
C THR A 113 -13.26 5.30 6.00
N GLN A 114 -12.72 6.33 5.34
CA GLN A 114 -12.85 7.74 5.73
C GLN A 114 -12.95 8.60 4.45
N ASP A 115 -13.98 9.44 4.35
CA ASP A 115 -14.18 10.38 3.24
C ASP A 115 -14.07 9.76 1.82
N GLY A 116 -14.59 8.55 1.64
CA GLY A 116 -14.52 7.82 0.36
C GLY A 116 -13.13 7.23 0.04
N ALA A 117 -12.22 7.23 1.01
CA ALA A 117 -10.91 6.59 0.93
C ALA A 117 -10.78 5.44 1.92
N THR A 118 -9.91 4.49 1.61
CA THR A 118 -9.39 3.52 2.59
C THR A 118 -8.17 4.13 3.26
N VAL A 119 -8.28 4.53 4.52
CA VAL A 119 -7.15 5.03 5.31
C VAL A 119 -6.49 3.86 6.03
N VAL A 120 -5.22 3.65 5.71
CA VAL A 120 -4.33 2.69 6.36
C VAL A 120 -3.47 3.43 7.38
N GLU A 121 -3.49 2.97 8.61
CA GLU A 121 -2.60 3.45 9.66
C GLU A 121 -1.63 2.34 10.04
N VAL A 122 -0.33 2.67 10.06
CA VAL A 122 0.76 1.74 10.31
C VAL A 122 1.53 2.17 11.57
N ASP A 123 1.68 1.26 12.52
CA ASP A 123 2.45 1.45 13.76
C ASP A 123 3.96 1.28 13.48
N LEU A 124 4.69 2.39 13.55
CA LEU A 124 6.12 2.42 13.29
C LEU A 124 6.94 1.68 14.35
N ASP A 125 6.43 1.52 15.58
CA ASP A 125 7.11 0.74 16.62
C ASP A 125 7.06 -0.76 16.33
N ARG A 126 6.11 -1.19 15.50
CA ARG A 126 5.96 -2.60 15.08
C ARG A 126 6.48 -2.89 13.67
N LEU A 127 6.86 -1.86 12.92
CA LEU A 127 7.39 -2.00 11.56
C LEU A 127 8.83 -2.53 11.53
N GLY A 128 9.60 -2.30 12.59
CA GLY A 128 11.02 -2.63 12.70
C GLY A 128 11.41 -4.04 12.25
N PRO A 129 10.79 -5.10 12.79
CA PRO A 129 11.05 -6.48 12.39
C PRO A 129 10.80 -6.73 10.89
N LEU A 130 9.72 -6.16 10.33
CA LEU A 130 9.37 -6.32 8.92
C LEU A 130 10.41 -5.67 8.00
N VAL A 131 10.92 -4.49 8.39
CA VAL A 131 12.02 -3.82 7.67
C VAL A 131 13.30 -4.65 7.76
N GLY A 132 13.63 -5.18 8.94
CA GLY A 132 14.79 -6.06 9.12
C GLY A 132 14.75 -7.31 8.24
N ASP A 133 13.57 -7.91 8.06
CA ASP A 133 13.40 -9.12 7.24
C ASP A 133 13.40 -8.83 5.73
N ALA A 134 12.86 -7.68 5.32
CA ALA A 134 12.78 -7.27 3.91
C ALA A 134 14.15 -6.86 3.33
N PHE A 135 15.09 -6.43 4.17
CA PHE A 135 16.39 -5.93 3.73
C PHE A 135 17.54 -6.82 4.23
N PRO A 136 18.27 -7.50 3.32
CA PRO A 136 19.40 -8.35 3.71
C PRO A 136 20.45 -7.62 4.57
N ALA A 137 20.68 -6.33 4.30
CA ALA A 137 21.61 -5.48 5.04
C ALA A 137 21.16 -5.16 6.48
N ALA A 138 19.87 -5.33 6.79
CA ALA A 138 19.29 -5.07 8.11
C ALA A 138 18.91 -6.36 8.87
N ARG A 139 19.19 -7.53 8.29
CA ARG A 139 18.79 -8.82 8.85
C ARG A 139 19.49 -9.10 10.18
N GLY A 140 18.73 -9.38 11.22
CA GLY A 140 19.24 -9.61 12.58
C GLY A 140 19.52 -8.33 13.38
N LEU A 141 19.31 -7.15 12.80
CA LEU A 141 19.40 -5.88 13.50
C LEU A 141 18.06 -5.52 14.15
N ARG A 142 18.09 -4.92 15.34
CA ARG A 142 16.90 -4.30 15.91
C ARG A 142 16.72 -2.92 15.26
N VAL A 143 15.90 -2.88 14.22
CA VAL A 143 15.55 -1.64 13.53
C VAL A 143 14.38 -0.97 14.26
N ARG A 144 14.58 0.26 14.72
CA ARG A 144 13.49 1.14 15.17
C ARG A 144 13.20 2.14 14.05
N VAL A 145 12.00 2.10 13.48
CA VAL A 145 11.63 2.99 12.37
C VAL A 145 11.16 4.33 12.91
N GLU A 146 11.86 5.41 12.60
CA GLU A 146 11.59 6.76 13.09
C GLU A 146 10.65 7.53 12.18
N ASP A 147 10.81 7.37 10.87
CA ASP A 147 10.02 8.07 9.86
C ASP A 147 9.85 7.21 8.60
N VAL A 148 8.75 7.41 7.89
CA VAL A 148 8.45 6.77 6.61
C VAL A 148 7.82 7.79 5.66
N ALA A 149 8.25 7.78 4.40
CA ALA A 149 7.64 8.56 3.33
C ALA A 149 7.47 7.74 2.06
N LEU A 150 6.39 8.00 1.32
CA LEU A 150 6.03 7.35 0.06
C LEU A 150 5.82 8.38 -1.05
N GLY A 151 6.25 8.04 -2.27
CA GLY A 151 6.02 8.82 -3.48
C GLY A 151 6.90 8.30 -4.61
N THR A 152 7.74 9.17 -5.17
CA THR A 152 8.80 8.77 -6.13
C THR A 152 9.87 7.87 -5.50
N ARG A 153 9.98 7.90 -4.17
CA ARG A 153 10.85 7.04 -3.36
C ARG A 153 10.08 6.53 -2.15
N LEU A 154 10.45 5.33 -1.72
CA LEU A 154 10.12 4.84 -0.38
C LEU A 154 11.32 5.15 0.52
N ARG A 155 11.12 6.04 1.50
CA ARG A 155 12.14 6.38 2.49
C ARG A 155 11.74 5.80 3.83
N VAL A 156 12.68 5.10 4.47
CA VAL A 156 12.55 4.59 5.83
C VAL A 156 13.75 5.07 6.63
N ILE A 157 13.53 5.89 7.65
CA ILE A 157 14.56 6.31 8.58
C ILE A 157 14.43 5.44 9.83
N GLY A 158 15.52 4.90 10.33
CA GLY A 158 15.49 4.14 11.56
C GLY A 158 16.83 4.01 12.27
N THR A 159 16.79 3.72 13.56
CA THR A 159 17.98 3.47 14.37
C THR A 159 18.22 1.96 14.52
N VAL A 160 19.50 1.57 14.47
CA VAL A 160 19.94 0.20 14.73
C VAL A 160 20.45 0.16 16.17
N GLY A 161 19.87 -0.72 16.98
CA GLY A 161 20.35 -1.05 18.32
C GLY A 161 21.12 -2.35 18.38
#